data_AF-A0A966HKJ2-F1
#
_entry.id   AF-A0A966HKJ2-F1
#
_cell.length_a   1.000
_cell.length_b   1.000
_cell.length_c   1.000
_cell.angle_alpha   90.00
_cell.angle_beta   90.00
_cell.angle_gamma   90.00
#
_symmetry.space_group_name_H-M   'P 1'
#
loop_
_entity.id
_entity.type
_entity.pdbx_description
1 polymer ?
#
loop_
_entity_poly.entity_id
_entity_poly.type
_entity_poly.pdbx_seq_one_letter_code
_entity_poly.pdbx_strand_id
1 'polypeptide(L)'
;MNEMVVTEWFVEPSDAHTNEVIVKNLIHLGQYQEGVNLIDNSGAPHFVFPLESHTFITRLYKDQIKFILRFKVFYRRGVKSPLRLWRFEEASYKRAKKAKKRIIKKGKF
;
A
#
# COMPACT_ATOMS: atom_id res chain seq x y z
N MET A 1 17.04 -20.69 -11.25
CA MET A 1 15.77 -20.10 -11.71
C MET A 1 15.65 -18.74 -11.02
N ASN A 2 15.63 -17.64 -11.77
CA ASN A 2 15.32 -16.33 -11.17
C ASN A 2 13.81 -16.33 -10.88
N GLU A 3 13.42 -16.68 -9.66
CA GLU A 3 12.06 -16.42 -9.20
C GLU A 3 11.82 -14.91 -9.32
N MET A 4 10.92 -14.51 -10.22
CA MET A 4 10.50 -13.11 -10.29
C MET A 4 9.86 -12.77 -8.95
N VAL A 5 10.52 -11.90 -8.19
CA VAL A 5 10.05 -11.47 -6.88
C VAL A 5 8.78 -10.63 -7.08
N VAL A 6 7.62 -11.28 -6.97
CA VAL A 6 6.32 -10.61 -7.04
C VAL A 6 6.15 -9.74 -5.80
N THR A 7 5.73 -8.49 -6.01
CA THR A 7 5.35 -7.60 -4.92
C THR A 7 3.85 -7.76 -4.68
N GLU A 8 3.50 -8.26 -3.52
CA GLU A 8 2.11 -8.38 -3.07
C GLU A 8 1.73 -7.13 -2.28
N TRP A 9 0.50 -6.66 -2.49
CA TRP A 9 0.00 -5.41 -1.94
C TRP A 9 -1.18 -5.68 -1.03
N PHE A 10 -1.29 -4.90 0.04
CA PHE A 10 -2.35 -5.04 1.02
C PHE A 10 -2.83 -3.67 1.50
N VAL A 11 -4.09 -3.62 1.97
CA VAL A 11 -4.66 -2.43 2.59
C VAL A 11 -5.31 -2.76 3.92
N GLU A 12 -5.05 -1.94 4.92
CA GLU A 12 -5.66 -1.98 6.26
C GLU A 12 -6.56 -0.75 6.41
N PRO A 13 -7.90 -0.89 6.48
CA PRO A 13 -8.77 0.21 6.87
C PRO A 13 -8.54 0.55 8.35
N SER A 14 -8.59 1.83 8.70
CA SER A 14 -8.42 2.31 10.08
C SER A 14 -9.76 2.62 10.78
N ASP A 15 -10.88 2.58 10.05
CA ASP A 15 -12.22 2.78 10.59
C ASP A 15 -13.29 2.02 9.78
N ALA A 16 -14.49 1.91 10.35
CA ALA A 16 -15.60 1.15 9.78
C ALA A 16 -16.09 1.71 8.42
N HIS A 17 -16.14 3.04 8.28
CA HIS A 17 -16.53 3.70 7.03
C HIS A 17 -15.55 3.35 5.90
N THR A 18 -14.25 3.44 6.17
CA THR A 18 -13.21 3.11 5.20
C THR A 18 -13.22 1.62 4.85
N ASN A 19 -13.46 0.76 5.84
CA ASN A 19 -13.63 -0.68 5.61
C ASN A 19 -14.78 -0.95 4.64
N GLU A 20 -15.95 -0.36 4.89
CA GLU A 20 -17.13 -0.53 4.04
C GLU A 20 -16.87 -0.05 2.60
N VAL A 21 -16.24 1.12 2.44
CA VAL A 21 -15.88 1.66 1.12
C VAL A 21 -14.90 0.75 0.39
N ILE A 22 -13.85 0.26 1.07
CA ILE A 22 -12.86 -0.63 0.46
C ILE A 22 -13.52 -1.94 0.03
N VAL A 23 -14.26 -2.60 0.92
CA VAL A 23 -14.92 -3.88 0.64
C VAL A 23 -15.92 -3.74 -0.52
N LYS A 24 -16.77 -2.70 -0.50
CA LYS A 24 -17.72 -2.43 -1.60
C LYS A 24 -17.02 -2.28 -2.95
N ASN A 25 -15.90 -1.55 -2.99
CA ASN A 25 -15.15 -1.39 -4.24
C ASN A 25 -14.48 -2.68 -4.68
N LEU A 26 -13.89 -3.45 -3.77
CA LEU A 26 -13.28 -4.74 -4.11
C LEU A 26 -14.31 -5.74 -4.66
N ILE A 27 -15.50 -5.81 -4.05
CA ILE A 27 -16.62 -6.62 -4.56
C ILE A 27 -17.05 -6.15 -5.94
N HIS A 28 -17.25 -4.83 -6.13
CA HIS A 28 -17.66 -4.27 -7.41
C HIS A 28 -16.66 -4.56 -8.54
N LEU A 29 -15.36 -4.62 -8.23
CA LEU A 29 -14.31 -4.96 -9.18
C LEU A 29 -14.12 -6.48 -9.38
N GLY A 30 -14.82 -7.32 -8.63
CA GLY A 30 -14.61 -8.77 -8.64
C GLY A 30 -13.27 -9.21 -8.04
N GLN A 31 -12.63 -8.34 -7.26
CA GLN A 31 -11.29 -8.53 -6.68
C GLN A 31 -11.36 -8.79 -5.17
N TYR A 32 -12.55 -9.03 -4.64
CA TYR A 32 -12.73 -9.29 -3.21
C TYR A 32 -12.11 -10.63 -2.84
N GLN A 33 -11.24 -10.58 -1.83
CA GLN A 33 -10.68 -11.72 -1.14
C GLN A 33 -10.88 -11.49 0.35
N GLU A 34 -10.98 -12.57 1.13
CA GLU A 34 -11.08 -12.47 2.57
C GLU A 34 -9.86 -11.75 3.17
N GLY A 35 -10.11 -10.97 4.21
CA GLY A 35 -9.03 -10.29 4.93
C GLY A 35 -8.15 -11.31 5.66
N VAL A 36 -6.85 -11.07 5.66
CA VAL A 36 -5.85 -11.94 6.28
C VAL A 36 -5.18 -11.22 7.44
N ASN A 37 -4.85 -11.98 8.49
CA ASN A 37 -4.01 -11.50 9.58
C ASN A 37 -2.54 -11.71 9.24
N LEU A 38 -1.78 -10.63 9.12
CA LEU A 38 -0.34 -10.67 8.82
C LEU A 38 0.44 -9.91 9.88
N ILE A 39 1.69 -10.33 10.10
CA ILE A 39 2.61 -9.69 11.04
C ILE A 39 3.61 -8.84 10.26
N ASP A 40 3.84 -7.62 10.72
CA ASP A 40 4.85 -6.73 10.15
C ASP A 40 6.28 -7.02 10.65
N ASN A 41 7.25 -6.28 10.13
CA ASN A 41 8.65 -6.42 10.54
C ASN A 41 8.95 -5.99 11.98
N SER A 42 7.99 -5.39 12.68
CA SER A 42 8.08 -5.03 14.10
C SER A 42 7.40 -6.05 15.02
N GLY A 43 6.76 -7.08 14.46
CA GLY A 43 5.98 -8.06 15.21
C GLY A 43 4.54 -7.63 15.47
N ALA A 44 4.08 -6.52 14.90
CA ALA A 44 2.72 -6.03 15.08
C ALA A 44 1.74 -6.79 14.16
N PRO A 45 0.59 -7.26 14.69
CA PRO A 45 -0.45 -7.88 13.89
C PRO A 45 -1.27 -6.84 13.13
N HIS A 46 -1.65 -7.16 11.90
CA HIS A 46 -2.47 -6.34 11.02
C HIS A 46 -3.54 -7.19 10.33
N PHE A 47 -4.78 -6.71 10.34
CA PHE A 47 -5.85 -7.28 9.53
C PHE A 47 -5.95 -6.53 8.20
N VAL A 48 -5.61 -7.19 7.10
CA VAL A 48 -5.40 -6.54 5.81
C VAL A 48 -6.15 -7.25 4.68
N PHE A 49 -6.63 -6.48 3.71
CA PHE A 49 -7.18 -7.02 2.47
C PHE A 49 -6.08 -7.11 1.41
N PRO A 50 -5.86 -8.26 0.77
CA PRO A 50 -4.93 -8.38 -0.34
C PRO A 50 -5.47 -7.66 -1.57
N LEU A 51 -4.56 -7.08 -2.35
CA LEU A 51 -4.88 -6.32 -3.56
C LEU A 51 -4.17 -6.94 -4.75
N GLU A 52 -4.90 -7.14 -5.85
CA GLU A 52 -4.33 -7.67 -7.09
C GLU A 52 -3.32 -6.70 -7.75
N SER A 53 -3.50 -5.39 -7.55
CA SER A 53 -2.73 -4.38 -8.26
C SER A 53 -2.59 -3.05 -7.51
N HIS A 54 -1.48 -2.37 -7.77
CA HIS A 54 -1.20 -1.01 -7.29
C HIS A 54 -2.16 0.05 -7.89
N THR A 55 -2.90 -0.26 -8.95
CA THR A 55 -3.91 0.66 -9.51
C THR A 55 -4.98 1.01 -8.48
N PHE A 56 -5.43 0.03 -7.68
CA PHE A 56 -6.42 0.25 -6.63
C PHE A 56 -5.91 1.19 -5.55
N ILE A 57 -4.66 1.01 -5.13
CA ILE A 57 -3.98 1.90 -4.16
C ILE A 57 -4.00 3.34 -4.66
N THR A 58 -3.69 3.55 -5.94
CA THR A 58 -3.64 4.89 -6.54
C THR A 58 -5.03 5.55 -6.53
N ARG A 59 -6.08 4.77 -6.77
CA ARG A 59 -7.46 5.25 -6.67
C ARG A 59 -7.82 5.62 -5.22
N LEU A 60 -7.50 4.75 -4.26
CA LEU A 60 -7.75 5.03 -2.83
C LEU A 60 -7.09 6.33 -2.37
N TYR A 61 -5.85 6.60 -2.77
CA TYR A 61 -5.18 7.86 -2.43
C TYR A 61 -5.83 9.09 -3.09
N LYS A 62 -6.37 8.97 -4.30
CA LYS A 62 -7.14 10.06 -4.93
C LYS A 62 -8.44 10.34 -4.19
N ASP A 63 -9.11 9.26 -3.77
CA ASP A 63 -10.41 9.29 -3.10
C ASP A 63 -10.28 9.63 -1.59
N GLN A 64 -9.06 9.55 -1.04
CA GLN A 64 -8.78 9.72 0.39
C GLN A 64 -9.35 11.02 0.98
N ILE A 65 -9.08 12.16 0.33
CA ILE A 65 -9.52 13.47 0.82
C ILE A 65 -11.01 13.65 0.60
N LYS A 66 -11.51 13.25 -0.58
CA LYS A 66 -12.91 13.46 -0.98
C LYS A 66 -13.89 12.67 -0.11
N PHE A 67 -13.53 11.45 0.26
CA PHE A 67 -14.40 10.54 1.01
C PHE A 67 -13.92 10.30 2.45
N ILE A 68 -12.92 11.05 2.90
CA ILE A 68 -12.35 11.00 4.26
C ILE A 68 -11.94 9.57 4.63
N LEU A 69 -11.19 8.92 3.74
CA LEU A 69 -10.75 7.54 3.94
C LEU A 69 -9.49 7.50 4.82
N ARG A 70 -9.46 6.60 5.80
CA ARG A 70 -8.30 6.35 6.66
C ARG A 70 -7.85 4.91 6.48
N PHE A 71 -6.69 4.74 5.85
CA PHE A 71 -6.14 3.43 5.56
C PHE A 71 -4.61 3.45 5.59
N LYS A 72 -4.02 2.28 5.82
CA LYS A 72 -2.60 2.02 5.61
C LYS A 72 -2.43 1.06 4.45
N VAL A 73 -1.37 1.25 3.69
CA VAL A 73 -1.01 0.37 2.60
C VAL A 73 0.23 -0.40 3.01
N PHE A 74 0.23 -1.71 2.79
CA PHE A 74 1.37 -2.55 3.06
C PHE A 74 1.80 -3.28 1.79
N TYR A 75 3.04 -3.77 1.81
CA TYR A 75 3.59 -4.59 0.74
C TYR A 75 4.55 -5.64 1.30
N ARG A 76 4.69 -6.76 0.60
CA ARG A 76 5.79 -7.71 0.79
C ARG A 76 6.37 -8.14 -0.55
N ARG A 77 7.63 -8.55 -0.56
CA ARG A 77 8.35 -9.01 -1.76
C ARG A 77 8.63 -10.49 -1.64
N GLY A 78 7.77 -11.32 -2.23
CA GLY A 78 7.76 -12.76 -2.03
C GLY A 78 7.03 -13.20 -0.75
N VAL A 79 6.50 -14.43 -0.79
CA VAL A 79 5.52 -14.96 0.18
C VAL A 79 6.05 -15.00 1.62
N LYS A 80 7.36 -15.23 1.81
CA LYS A 80 8.01 -15.35 3.12
C LYS A 80 8.58 -14.03 3.66
N SER A 81 8.48 -12.94 2.90
CA SER A 81 9.03 -11.66 3.34
C SER A 81 8.10 -10.99 4.36
N PRO A 82 8.67 -10.28 5.36
CA PRO A 82 7.88 -9.55 6.33
C PRO A 82 7.07 -8.45 5.66
N LEU A 83 5.87 -8.21 6.19
CA LEU A 83 5.00 -7.13 5.75
C LEU A 83 5.65 -5.78 6.08
N ARG A 84 5.63 -4.85 5.12
CA ARG A 84 6.21 -3.50 5.27
C ARG A 84 5.18 -2.44 4.97
N LEU A 85 5.14 -1.39 5.78
CA LEU A 85 4.29 -0.23 5.53
C LEU A 85 4.77 0.54 4.30
N TRP A 86 3.87 0.77 3.36
CA TRP A 86 4.09 1.58 2.17
C TRP A 86 3.84 3.07 2.46
N ARG A 87 4.92 3.85 2.44
CA ARG A 87 4.90 5.29 2.78
C ARG A 87 4.70 6.15 1.53
N PHE A 88 3.59 5.99 0.82
CA PHE A 88 3.29 6.73 -0.41
C PHE A 88 3.29 8.26 -0.21
N GLU A 89 2.77 8.71 0.94
CA GLU A 89 2.36 10.10 1.20
C GLU A 89 3.12 10.79 2.33
N GLU A 90 4.10 10.15 2.99
CA GLU A 90 4.84 10.85 4.05
C GLU A 90 5.58 12.07 3.47
N ALA A 91 5.43 13.23 4.11
CA ALA A 91 6.15 14.46 3.73
C ALA A 91 7.68 14.24 3.70
N SER A 92 8.19 13.38 4.58
CA SER A 92 9.58 12.90 4.62
C SER A 92 9.96 12.17 3.32
N TYR A 93 9.11 11.27 2.82
CA TYR A 93 9.32 10.54 1.56
C TYR A 93 9.24 11.47 0.35
N LYS A 94 8.27 12.41 0.31
CA LYS A 94 8.19 13.44 -0.74
C LYS A 94 9.45 14.33 -0.74
N ARG A 95 9.94 14.74 0.44
CA ARG A 95 11.19 15.50 0.61
C ARG A 95 12.41 14.70 0.14
N ALA A 96 12.56 13.44 0.57
CA ALA A 96 13.65 12.56 0.18
C ALA A 96 13.66 12.28 -1.33
N LYS A 97 12.49 12.05 -1.93
CA LYS A 97 12.34 11.87 -3.38
C LYS A 97 12.74 13.12 -4.17
N LYS A 98 12.33 14.31 -3.69
CA LYS A 98 12.73 15.61 -4.28
C LYS A 98 14.24 15.86 -4.15
N ALA A 99 14.84 15.50 -3.01
CA ALA A 99 16.27 15.60 -2.79
C ALA A 99 17.06 14.67 -3.73
N LYS A 100 16.68 13.39 -3.86
CA LYS A 100 17.31 12.43 -4.78
C LYS A 100 17.25 12.90 -6.24
N LYS A 101 16.11 13.42 -6.70
CA LYS A 101 15.98 13.99 -8.05
C LYS A 101 16.95 15.15 -8.30
N ARG A 102 17.19 16.01 -7.30
CA ARG A 102 18.12 17.14 -7.41
C ARG A 102 19.58 16.69 -7.50
N ILE A 103 19.96 15.64 -6.77
CA ILE A 103 21.32 15.07 -6.81
C ILE A 103 21.62 14.47 -8.18
N ILE A 104 20.70 13.66 -8.72
CA ILE A 104 20.85 13.05 -10.06
C ILE A 104 20.99 14.12 -11.15
N LYS A 105 20.28 15.25 -11.02
CA LYS A 105 20.37 16.36 -11.97
C LYS A 105 21.67 17.15 -11.87
N LYS A 106 22.33 17.14 -10.71
CA LYS A 106 23.63 17.80 -10.48
C LYS A 106 24.84 16.93 -10.84
N GLY A 107 24.71 15.60 -10.80
CA GLY A 107 25.76 14.67 -11.22
C GLY A 107 25.78 14.34 -12.71
N LYS A 108 24.92 14.99 -13.51
CA LYS A 108 25.00 15.00 -14.99
C LYS A 108 25.69 16.30 -15.44
N PHE A 109 26.94 16.47 -15.06
CA PHE A 109 27.89 17.41 -15.65
C PHE A 109 29.27 16.78 -15.53
#